data_AF-A0A929YDE5-F1
#
_entry.id   AF-A0A929YDE5-F1
#
_cell.length_a   1.000
_cell.length_b   1.000
_cell.length_c   1.000
_cell.angle_alpha   90.00
_cell.angle_beta   90.00
_cell.angle_gamma   90.00
#
_symmetry.space_group_name_H-M   'P 1'
#
loop_
_entity.id
_entity.type
_entity.pdbx_description
1 polymer ?
#
loop_
_entity_poly.entity_id
_entity_poly.type
_entity_poly.pdbx_seq_one_letter_code
_entity_poly.pdbx_strand_id
1 'polypeptide(L)'
;MKKRVGMNKKTIAIISAAIILCGAAVGLWYNRQHTAEKPKTPSANTSDAAKFKSEYPRVAANNRFVYASDKEVLSIFDHGSGVVFLGFPQCPWCQRLSEYVDRAARAEGIDKIYYLNIRDARANNNEVYQKLVKKLEPYLDKDDNGKPRIFVPDVSIVKDGKIIGRYKEESTGDDNITPDKYWTEERIERALTQLGGFMRQMKS
;
A
#
# COMPACT_ATOMS: atom_id res chain seq x y z
N MET A 1 -30.52 -10.59 67.72
CA MET A 1 -30.95 -9.18 67.86
C MET A 1 -29.92 -8.26 67.19
N LYS A 2 -30.18 -7.79 65.96
CA LYS A 2 -29.31 -6.79 65.29
C LYS A 2 -29.69 -5.39 65.78
N LYS A 3 -28.83 -4.76 66.58
CA LYS A 3 -28.96 -3.33 66.93
C LYS A 3 -28.89 -2.52 65.63
N ARG A 4 -29.99 -1.86 65.23
CA ARG A 4 -29.93 -0.81 64.19
C ARG A 4 -29.18 0.38 64.78
N VAL A 5 -28.01 0.66 64.24
CA VAL A 5 -27.23 1.85 64.60
C VAL A 5 -27.98 3.07 64.04
N GLY A 6 -28.60 3.85 64.93
CA GLY A 6 -29.17 5.15 64.58
C GLY A 6 -28.05 6.16 64.37
N MET A 7 -27.73 6.48 63.11
CA MET A 7 -26.73 7.50 62.77
C MET A 7 -27.35 8.90 62.80
N ASN A 8 -26.63 9.87 63.37
CA ASN A 8 -27.10 11.25 63.43
C ASN A 8 -27.05 11.92 62.03
N LYS A 9 -27.89 12.93 61.78
CA LYS A 9 -27.97 13.60 60.46
C LYS A 9 -26.64 14.21 59.98
N LYS A 10 -25.79 14.70 60.89
CA LYS A 10 -24.43 15.19 60.60
C LYS A 10 -23.49 14.03 60.22
N THR A 11 -23.59 12.87 60.90
CA THR A 11 -22.81 11.67 60.58
C THR A 11 -23.21 11.07 59.23
N ILE A 12 -24.51 11.08 58.90
CA ILE A 12 -25.01 10.67 57.58
C ILE A 12 -24.47 11.62 56.50
N ALA A 13 -24.53 12.94 56.72
CA ALA A 13 -24.03 13.92 55.78
C ALA A 13 -22.51 13.78 55.51
N ILE A 14 -21.72 13.50 56.55
CA ILE A 14 -20.27 13.28 56.43
C ILE A 14 -19.97 12.01 55.63
N ILE A 15 -20.69 10.91 55.89
CA ILE A 15 -20.49 9.64 55.17
C ILE A 15 -20.92 9.77 53.71
N SER A 16 -22.05 10.45 53.43
CA SER A 16 -22.48 10.72 52.06
C SER A 16 -21.47 11.58 51.30
N ALA A 17 -20.91 12.62 51.92
CA ALA A 17 -19.88 13.46 51.31
C ALA A 17 -18.58 12.67 51.04
N ALA A 18 -18.18 11.77 51.95
CA ALA A 18 -17.01 10.93 51.78
C ALA A 18 -17.17 9.93 50.61
N ILE A 19 -18.35 9.30 50.47
CA ILE A 19 -18.62 8.36 49.37
C ILE A 19 -18.61 9.08 48.01
N ILE A 20 -19.17 10.29 47.93
CA ILE A 20 -19.16 11.09 46.69
C ILE A 20 -17.73 11.50 46.30
N LEU A 21 -16.89 11.89 47.28
CA LEU A 21 -15.48 12.20 47.05
C LEU A 21 -14.68 10.99 46.57
N CYS A 22 -14.89 9.81 47.16
CA CYS A 22 -14.25 8.57 46.71
C CYS A 22 -14.71 8.16 45.31
N GLY A 23 -16.01 8.29 45.00
CA GLY A 23 -16.54 8.00 43.66
C GLY A 23 -15.97 8.92 42.58
N ALA A 24 -15.80 10.20 42.87
CA ALA A 24 -15.17 11.16 41.96
C ALA A 24 -13.67 10.85 41.74
N ALA A 25 -12.94 10.46 42.79
CA ALA A 25 -11.54 10.07 42.68
C ALA A 25 -11.36 8.80 41.83
N VAL A 26 -12.22 7.79 42.02
CA VAL A 26 -12.20 6.55 41.22
C VAL A 26 -12.63 6.82 39.78
N GLY A 27 -13.65 7.64 39.55
CA GLY A 27 -14.09 8.03 38.20
C GLY A 27 -13.02 8.83 37.45
N LEU A 28 -12.34 9.77 38.12
CA LEU A 28 -11.21 10.50 37.54
C LEU A 28 -10.01 9.58 37.27
N TRP A 29 -9.73 8.62 38.15
CA TRP A 29 -8.66 7.63 37.94
C TRP A 29 -8.97 6.68 36.78
N TYR A 30 -10.21 6.17 36.70
CA TYR A 30 -10.68 5.31 35.61
C TYR A 30 -10.65 6.04 34.26
N ASN A 31 -11.16 7.28 34.20
CA ASN A 31 -11.12 8.09 32.98
C ASN A 31 -9.68 8.41 32.54
N ARG A 32 -8.77 8.61 33.50
CA ARG A 32 -7.34 8.88 33.24
C ARG A 32 -6.57 7.63 32.78
N GLN A 33 -6.98 6.43 33.19
CA GLN A 33 -6.42 5.17 32.67
C GLN A 33 -6.89 4.83 31.26
N HIS A 34 -8.13 5.20 30.91
CA HIS A 34 -8.69 4.95 29.57
C HIS A 34 -8.40 6.07 28.55
N THR A 35 -7.85 7.22 28.97
CA THR A 35 -7.37 8.31 28.08
C THR A 35 -5.85 8.39 27.94
N ALA A 36 -5.11 7.50 28.62
CA ALA A 36 -3.69 7.34 28.36
C ALA A 36 -3.51 6.61 27.01
N GLU A 37 -3.37 7.37 25.92
CA GLU A 37 -2.85 6.85 24.67
C GLU A 37 -1.59 6.01 24.97
N LYS A 38 -1.56 4.77 24.50
CA LYS A 38 -0.34 3.96 24.51
C LYS A 38 0.80 4.84 23.97
N PRO A 39 1.98 4.87 24.62
CA PRO A 39 3.11 5.62 24.09
C PRO A 39 3.39 5.06 22.69
N LYS A 40 3.12 5.85 21.65
CA LYS A 40 3.62 5.56 20.32
C LYS A 40 5.13 5.65 20.45
N THR A 41 5.79 4.50 20.52
CA THR A 41 7.21 4.38 20.17
C THR A 41 7.40 5.21 18.90
N PRO A 42 8.38 6.14 18.84
CA PRO A 42 8.66 6.85 17.61
C PRO A 42 9.17 5.81 16.63
N SER A 43 8.26 5.26 15.82
CA SER A 43 8.59 4.56 14.59
C SER A 43 9.55 5.48 13.87
N ALA A 44 10.77 5.03 13.60
CA ALA A 44 11.65 5.74 12.69
C ALA A 44 10.83 6.10 11.45
N ASN A 45 10.67 7.40 11.16
CA ASN A 45 9.93 7.87 10.00
C ASN A 45 10.76 7.55 8.75
N THR A 46 10.83 6.27 8.41
CA THR A 46 11.51 5.78 7.21
C THR A 46 10.70 6.27 6.01
N SER A 47 11.35 7.00 5.10
CA SER A 47 10.71 7.43 3.86
C SER A 47 10.28 6.24 3.01
N ASP A 48 9.27 6.43 2.16
CA ASP A 48 8.82 5.39 1.24
C ASP A 48 9.96 4.86 0.36
N ALA A 49 10.83 5.75 -0.14
CA ALA A 49 11.98 5.35 -0.94
C ALA A 49 12.93 4.42 -0.15
N ALA A 50 13.22 4.74 1.11
CA ALA A 50 14.09 3.91 1.96
C ALA A 50 13.42 2.55 2.29
N LYS A 51 12.12 2.56 2.59
CA LYS A 51 11.35 1.33 2.82
C LYS A 51 11.31 0.46 1.56
N PHE A 52 10.98 1.04 0.41
CA PHE A 52 10.89 0.33 -0.85
C PHE A 52 12.26 -0.24 -1.26
N LYS A 53 13.35 0.50 -1.10
CA LYS A 53 14.73 0.01 -1.32
C LYS A 53 15.06 -1.21 -0.44
N SER A 54 14.56 -1.27 0.79
CA SER A 54 14.78 -2.41 1.67
C SER A 54 14.04 -3.68 1.19
N GLU A 55 12.87 -3.51 0.59
CA GLU A 55 12.06 -4.61 0.02
C GLU A 55 12.48 -4.98 -1.41
N TYR A 56 13.03 -4.02 -2.17
CA TYR A 56 13.45 -4.10 -3.55
C TYR A 56 14.89 -3.58 -3.72
N PRO A 57 15.92 -4.37 -3.35
CA PRO A 57 17.29 -3.89 -3.22
C PRO A 57 17.96 -3.41 -4.52
N ARG A 58 17.36 -3.62 -5.69
CA ARG A 58 17.94 -3.22 -6.99
C ARG A 58 17.66 -1.77 -7.37
N VAL A 59 16.60 -1.16 -6.85
CA VAL A 59 16.27 0.26 -7.13
C VAL A 59 17.28 1.23 -6.52
N ALA A 60 17.27 2.50 -6.94
CA ALA A 60 18.13 3.52 -6.33
C ALA A 60 17.72 3.82 -4.87
N ALA A 61 18.64 4.37 -4.05
CA ALA A 61 18.29 4.79 -2.68
C ALA A 61 17.24 5.91 -2.66
N ASN A 62 17.28 6.80 -3.66
CA ASN A 62 16.31 7.88 -3.90
C ASN A 62 15.28 7.50 -4.98
N ASN A 63 14.85 6.23 -4.99
CA ASN A 63 13.87 5.75 -5.96
C ASN A 63 12.54 6.51 -5.87
N ARG A 64 11.74 6.43 -6.94
CA ARG A 64 10.48 7.16 -7.08
C ARG A 64 9.25 6.44 -6.49
N PHE A 65 9.42 5.29 -5.85
CA PHE A 65 8.27 4.53 -5.34
C PHE A 65 7.68 5.17 -4.08
N VAL A 66 6.35 5.24 -4.05
CA VAL A 66 5.54 5.66 -2.91
C VAL A 66 4.50 4.58 -2.60
N TYR A 67 4.26 4.27 -1.32
CA TYR A 67 3.25 3.28 -0.93
C TYR A 67 1.87 3.91 -1.05
N ALA A 68 1.09 3.45 -2.01
CA ALA A 68 -0.27 3.90 -2.22
C ALA A 68 -1.27 2.99 -1.49
N SER A 69 -2.30 3.58 -0.92
CA SER A 69 -3.47 2.86 -0.44
C SER A 69 -4.32 2.33 -1.61
N ASP A 70 -5.15 1.33 -1.31
CA ASP A 70 -6.14 0.80 -2.26
C ASP A 70 -7.00 1.91 -2.89
N LYS A 71 -7.41 2.89 -2.07
CA LYS A 71 -8.24 4.02 -2.53
C LYS A 71 -7.47 4.93 -3.48
N GLU A 72 -6.21 5.23 -3.18
CA GLU A 72 -5.38 6.07 -4.05
C GLU A 72 -5.14 5.42 -5.41
N VAL A 73 -4.82 4.12 -5.44
CA VAL A 73 -4.65 3.39 -6.70
C VAL A 73 -5.94 3.38 -7.52
N LEU A 74 -7.08 3.08 -6.89
CA LEU A 74 -8.37 3.10 -7.58
C LEU A 74 -8.71 4.51 -8.12
N SER A 75 -8.42 5.55 -7.34
CA SER A 75 -8.58 6.96 -7.71
C SER A 75 -7.79 7.31 -8.96
N ILE A 76 -6.53 6.85 -9.07
CA ILE A 76 -5.70 7.05 -10.26
C ILE A 76 -6.39 6.44 -11.48
N PHE A 77 -6.85 5.19 -11.39
CA PHE A 77 -7.57 4.54 -12.48
C PHE A 77 -8.98 5.10 -12.75
N ASP A 78 -9.58 5.87 -11.85
CA ASP A 78 -10.91 6.48 -12.07
C ASP A 78 -10.80 7.83 -12.76
N HIS A 79 -9.83 8.66 -12.36
CA HIS A 79 -9.75 10.05 -12.81
C HIS A 79 -8.35 10.67 -12.73
N GLY A 80 -7.36 9.97 -12.17
CA GLY A 80 -6.04 10.52 -11.94
C GLY A 80 -5.04 10.23 -13.06
N SER A 81 -3.83 10.75 -12.88
CA SER A 81 -2.69 10.51 -13.74
C SER A 81 -1.52 10.00 -12.89
N GLY A 82 -0.84 8.95 -13.34
CA GLY A 82 0.27 8.37 -12.60
C GLY A 82 0.77 7.05 -13.16
N VAL A 83 1.97 6.69 -12.72
CA VAL A 83 2.55 5.36 -12.94
C VAL A 83 2.16 4.49 -11.76
N VAL A 84 1.40 3.43 -12.00
CA VAL A 84 0.98 2.45 -10.99
C VAL A 84 1.80 1.18 -11.15
N PHE A 85 2.39 0.68 -10.07
CA PHE A 85 3.09 -0.59 -10.00
C PHE A 85 2.36 -1.53 -9.05
N LEU A 86 1.86 -2.65 -9.56
CA LEU A 86 1.26 -3.71 -8.75
C LEU A 86 2.22 -4.90 -8.67
N GLY A 87 2.60 -5.28 -7.46
CA GLY A 87 3.53 -6.39 -7.24
C GLY A 87 3.62 -6.79 -5.78
N PHE A 88 4.66 -7.54 -5.40
CA PHE A 88 5.00 -7.80 -4.00
C PHE A 88 6.48 -8.23 -3.88
N PRO A 89 7.13 -8.06 -2.71
CA PRO A 89 8.58 -8.23 -2.60
C PRO A 89 9.06 -9.67 -2.89
N GLN A 90 8.21 -10.67 -2.65
CA GLN A 90 8.56 -12.07 -2.87
C GLN A 90 8.49 -12.51 -4.34
N CYS A 91 8.06 -11.63 -5.25
CA CYS A 91 7.96 -11.90 -6.69
C CYS A 91 9.29 -11.59 -7.39
N PRO A 92 10.02 -12.61 -7.91
CA PRO A 92 11.33 -12.40 -8.53
C PRO A 92 11.29 -11.52 -9.79
N TRP A 93 10.21 -11.62 -10.57
CA TRP A 93 9.96 -10.76 -11.73
C TRP A 93 9.77 -9.30 -11.33
N CYS A 94 9.03 -9.06 -10.25
CA CYS A 94 8.80 -7.74 -9.69
C CYS A 94 10.10 -7.11 -9.18
N GLN A 95 10.98 -7.92 -8.56
CA GLN A 95 12.31 -7.49 -8.13
C GLN A 95 13.12 -6.90 -9.27
N ARG A 96 13.11 -7.55 -10.45
CA ARG A 96 13.84 -7.06 -11.62
C ARG A 96 13.17 -5.85 -12.27
N LEU A 97 11.88 -5.93 -12.57
CA LEU A 97 11.21 -4.85 -13.29
C LEU A 97 11.18 -3.53 -12.51
N SER A 98 11.09 -3.58 -11.17
CA SER A 98 11.08 -2.38 -10.32
C SER A 98 12.29 -1.45 -10.57
N GLU A 99 13.46 -2.02 -10.84
CA GLU A 99 14.69 -1.28 -11.17
C GLU A 99 14.50 -0.46 -12.45
N TYR A 100 13.95 -1.05 -13.50
CA TYR A 100 13.80 -0.41 -14.80
C TYR A 100 12.66 0.60 -14.82
N VAL A 101 11.59 0.35 -14.06
CA VAL A 101 10.52 1.35 -13.85
C VAL A 101 11.06 2.58 -13.13
N ASP A 102 11.87 2.40 -12.07
CA ASP A 102 12.53 3.52 -11.38
C ASP A 102 13.48 4.29 -12.30
N ARG A 103 14.30 3.57 -13.10
CA ARG A 103 15.21 4.19 -14.08
C ARG A 103 14.45 5.01 -15.12
N ALA A 104 13.39 4.46 -15.70
CA ALA A 104 12.56 5.17 -16.68
C ALA A 104 11.86 6.39 -16.05
N ALA A 105 11.30 6.23 -14.85
CA ALA A 105 10.66 7.33 -14.13
C ALA A 105 11.64 8.48 -13.86
N ARG A 106 12.86 8.17 -13.41
CA ARG A 106 13.91 9.19 -13.20
C ARG A 106 14.32 9.88 -14.50
N ALA A 107 14.53 9.13 -15.58
CA ALA A 107 14.91 9.68 -16.87
C ALA A 107 13.83 10.63 -17.43
N GLU A 108 12.56 10.30 -17.21
CA GLU A 108 11.42 11.11 -17.65
C GLU A 108 10.95 12.12 -16.59
N GLY A 109 11.66 12.32 -15.48
CA GLY A 109 11.24 13.30 -14.46
C GLY A 109 9.87 13.01 -13.83
N ILE A 110 9.49 11.74 -13.72
CA ILE A 110 8.31 11.31 -12.98
C ILE A 110 8.64 11.31 -11.49
N ASP A 111 7.88 12.09 -10.71
CA ASP A 111 8.14 12.26 -9.27
C ASP A 111 7.76 11.03 -8.44
N LYS A 112 6.71 10.31 -8.85
CA LYS A 112 6.10 9.23 -8.06
C LYS A 112 5.70 8.04 -8.93
N ILE A 113 6.04 6.84 -8.45
CA ILE A 113 5.50 5.56 -8.89
C ILE A 113 4.66 5.02 -7.74
N TYR A 114 3.35 4.93 -7.94
CA TYR A 114 2.39 4.47 -6.94
C TYR A 114 2.45 2.95 -6.83
N TYR A 115 3.06 2.48 -5.75
CA TYR A 115 3.20 1.06 -5.45
C TYR A 115 2.03 0.55 -4.62
N LEU A 116 1.44 -0.56 -5.04
CA LEU A 116 0.52 -1.33 -4.21
C LEU A 116 0.95 -2.79 -4.14
N ASN A 117 1.10 -3.29 -2.92
CA ASN A 117 1.27 -4.71 -2.68
C ASN A 117 -0.08 -5.42 -2.83
N ILE A 118 -0.30 -6.07 -3.97
CA ILE A 118 -1.59 -6.70 -4.26
C ILE A 118 -1.71 -8.15 -3.77
N ARG A 119 -0.70 -8.68 -3.08
CA ARG A 119 -0.62 -10.11 -2.74
C ARG A 119 -1.85 -10.57 -1.96
N ASP A 120 -2.17 -9.86 -0.89
CA ASP A 120 -3.25 -10.23 0.03
C ASP A 120 -4.62 -9.97 -0.61
N ALA A 121 -4.77 -8.85 -1.32
CA ALA A 121 -5.99 -8.50 -2.04
C ALA A 121 -6.33 -9.59 -3.09
N ARG A 122 -5.32 -10.03 -3.83
CA ARG A 122 -5.44 -11.10 -4.83
C ARG A 122 -5.71 -12.47 -4.20
N ALA A 123 -5.00 -12.82 -3.13
CA ALA A 123 -5.17 -14.12 -2.46
C ALA A 123 -6.58 -14.28 -1.87
N ASN A 124 -7.12 -13.20 -1.29
CA ASN A 124 -8.45 -13.19 -0.70
C ASN A 124 -9.56 -12.81 -1.68
N ASN A 125 -9.22 -12.51 -2.94
CA ASN A 125 -10.13 -11.98 -3.95
C ASN A 125 -11.06 -10.86 -3.41
N ASN A 126 -10.46 -9.93 -2.66
CA ASN A 126 -11.23 -8.92 -1.93
C ASN A 126 -11.84 -7.86 -2.87
N GLU A 127 -12.67 -6.98 -2.32
CA GLU A 127 -13.37 -5.93 -3.10
C GLU A 127 -12.40 -5.04 -3.90
N VAL A 128 -11.23 -4.72 -3.33
CA VAL A 128 -10.20 -3.93 -4.01
C VAL A 128 -9.67 -4.66 -5.23
N TYR A 129 -9.30 -5.93 -5.08
CA TYR A 129 -8.81 -6.74 -6.18
C TYR A 129 -9.85 -6.89 -7.29
N GLN A 130 -11.13 -7.12 -6.93
CA GLN A 130 -12.22 -7.19 -7.90
C GLN A 130 -12.40 -5.89 -8.69
N LYS A 131 -12.31 -4.73 -8.01
CA LYS A 131 -12.37 -3.41 -8.69
C LYS A 131 -11.17 -3.20 -9.61
N LEU A 132 -9.97 -3.58 -9.20
CA LEU A 132 -8.77 -3.50 -10.04
C LEU A 132 -8.88 -4.43 -11.26
N VAL A 133 -9.33 -5.67 -11.08
CA VAL A 133 -9.57 -6.61 -12.19
C VAL A 133 -10.56 -6.02 -13.17
N LYS A 134 -11.70 -5.47 -12.72
CA LYS A 134 -12.69 -4.85 -13.60
C LYS A 134 -12.12 -3.68 -14.42
N LYS A 135 -11.27 -2.86 -13.81
CA LYS A 135 -10.62 -1.72 -14.48
C LYS A 135 -9.60 -2.16 -15.53
N LEU A 136 -8.88 -3.25 -15.24
CA LEU A 136 -7.80 -3.75 -16.09
C LEU A 136 -8.26 -4.83 -17.07
N GLU A 137 -9.48 -5.36 -16.93
CA GLU A 137 -10.02 -6.52 -17.66
C GLU A 137 -9.72 -6.53 -19.16
N PRO A 138 -9.86 -5.42 -19.93
CA PRO A 138 -9.55 -5.40 -21.36
C PRO A 138 -8.09 -5.75 -21.71
N TYR A 139 -7.21 -5.75 -20.72
CA TYR A 139 -5.78 -5.89 -20.86
C TYR A 139 -5.22 -7.10 -20.07
N LEU A 140 -6.06 -7.86 -19.38
CA LEU A 140 -5.62 -8.99 -18.56
C LEU A 140 -5.71 -10.30 -19.32
N ASP A 141 -4.68 -11.11 -19.21
CA ASP A 141 -4.75 -12.53 -19.53
C ASP A 141 -5.63 -13.26 -18.51
N LYS A 142 -6.08 -14.45 -18.92
CA LYS A 142 -6.90 -15.32 -18.09
C LYS A 142 -6.04 -16.29 -17.29
N ASP A 143 -6.50 -16.64 -16.09
CA ASP A 143 -5.95 -17.75 -15.32
C ASP A 143 -6.43 -19.11 -15.86
N ASP A 144 -5.97 -20.19 -15.22
CA ASP A 144 -6.31 -21.57 -15.59
C ASP A 144 -7.82 -21.88 -15.52
N ASN A 145 -8.60 -21.06 -14.80
CA ASN A 145 -10.05 -21.16 -14.72
C ASN A 145 -10.77 -20.27 -15.76
N GLY A 146 -10.03 -19.64 -16.66
CA GLY A 146 -10.55 -18.75 -17.68
C GLY A 146 -10.97 -17.37 -17.15
N LYS A 147 -10.56 -16.98 -15.93
CA LYS A 147 -10.92 -15.69 -15.32
C LYS A 147 -9.82 -14.64 -15.52
N PRO A 148 -10.15 -13.39 -15.89
CA PRO A 148 -9.16 -12.31 -15.97
C PRO A 148 -8.37 -12.17 -14.67
N ARG A 149 -7.04 -12.12 -14.77
CA ARG A 149 -6.15 -12.11 -13.61
C ARG A 149 -5.06 -11.07 -13.75
N ILE A 150 -4.79 -10.34 -12.67
CA ILE A 150 -3.63 -9.45 -12.59
C ILE A 150 -2.39 -10.30 -12.30
N PHE A 151 -1.68 -10.66 -13.37
CA PHE A 151 -0.32 -11.16 -13.28
C PHE A 151 0.63 -10.03 -12.88
N VAL A 152 1.67 -10.38 -12.10
CA VAL A 152 2.62 -9.39 -11.58
C VAL A 152 4.02 -9.70 -12.08
N PRO A 153 4.87 -8.68 -12.25
CA PRO A 153 4.58 -7.25 -12.03
C PRO A 153 3.62 -6.67 -13.08
N ASP A 154 2.68 -5.84 -12.64
CA ASP A 154 1.91 -4.97 -13.53
C ASP A 154 2.44 -3.54 -13.41
N VAL A 155 2.61 -2.88 -14.55
CA VAL A 155 2.97 -1.47 -14.63
C VAL A 155 2.00 -0.79 -15.59
N SER A 156 1.14 0.06 -15.04
CA SER A 156 0.13 0.80 -15.78
C SER A 156 0.44 2.30 -15.73
N ILE A 157 0.49 2.94 -16.90
CA ILE A 157 0.65 4.38 -17.05
C ILE A 157 -0.74 4.94 -17.35
N VAL A 158 -1.25 5.74 -16.41
CA VAL A 158 -2.61 6.27 -16.44
C VAL A 158 -2.55 7.79 -16.65
N LYS A 159 -3.43 8.30 -17.49
CA LYS A 159 -3.63 9.72 -17.74
C LYS A 159 -5.13 10.04 -17.72
N ASP A 160 -5.55 10.87 -16.78
CA ASP A 160 -6.93 11.30 -16.59
C ASP A 160 -7.92 10.13 -16.52
N GLY A 161 -7.57 9.10 -15.74
CA GLY A 161 -8.33 7.86 -15.59
C GLY A 161 -8.20 6.88 -16.76
N LYS A 162 -7.54 7.26 -17.87
CA LYS A 162 -7.33 6.41 -19.03
C LYS A 162 -5.95 5.73 -18.98
N ILE A 163 -5.92 4.42 -19.16
CA ILE A 163 -4.66 3.68 -19.32
C ILE A 163 -4.12 3.99 -20.73
N ILE A 164 -3.00 4.71 -20.79
CA ILE A 164 -2.33 5.10 -22.04
C ILE A 164 -1.17 4.15 -22.41
N GLY A 165 -0.73 3.33 -21.44
CA GLY A 165 0.32 2.34 -21.67
C GLY A 165 0.42 1.34 -20.53
N ARG A 166 0.88 0.13 -20.86
CA ARG A 166 1.27 -0.89 -19.89
C ARG A 166 2.56 -1.52 -20.34
N TYR A 167 3.44 -1.85 -19.39
CA TYR A 167 4.61 -2.65 -19.73
C TYR A 167 4.17 -4.05 -20.20
N LYS A 168 4.68 -4.47 -21.35
CA LYS A 168 4.48 -5.81 -21.88
C LYS A 168 5.81 -6.55 -21.91
N GLU A 169 5.85 -7.66 -21.17
CA GLU A 169 6.96 -8.59 -21.21
C GLU A 169 6.98 -9.31 -22.57
N GLU A 170 8.15 -9.40 -23.20
CA GLU A 170 8.35 -10.14 -24.44
C GLU A 170 8.39 -11.64 -24.17
N SER A 171 7.70 -12.45 -24.98
CA SER A 171 7.83 -13.90 -24.92
C SER A 171 9.24 -14.35 -25.33
N THR A 172 9.75 -15.37 -24.65
CA THR A 172 11.05 -15.98 -24.97
C THR A 172 10.93 -17.35 -25.63
N GLY A 173 9.72 -17.93 -25.65
CA GLY A 173 9.49 -19.32 -26.04
C GLY A 173 10.03 -20.36 -25.05
N ASP A 174 10.64 -19.93 -23.94
CA ASP A 174 11.11 -20.78 -22.84
C ASP A 174 10.28 -20.50 -21.59
N ASP A 175 9.34 -21.40 -21.30
CA ASP A 175 8.45 -21.30 -20.13
C ASP A 175 9.21 -21.43 -18.79
N ASN A 176 10.47 -21.88 -18.80
CA ASN A 176 11.30 -22.04 -17.60
C ASN A 176 12.33 -20.92 -17.44
N ILE A 177 12.25 -19.86 -18.26
CA ILE A 177 13.20 -18.76 -18.17
C ILE A 177 13.08 -18.07 -16.80
N THR A 178 14.22 -17.80 -16.18
CA THR A 178 14.28 -17.07 -14.90
C THR A 178 14.43 -15.57 -15.17
N PRO A 179 14.01 -14.68 -14.25
CA PRO A 179 14.21 -13.24 -14.43
C PRO A 179 15.67 -12.88 -14.69
N ASP A 180 16.62 -13.58 -14.08
CA ASP A 180 18.04 -13.27 -14.25
C ASP A 180 18.56 -13.58 -15.65
N LYS A 181 18.02 -14.61 -16.31
CA LYS A 181 18.32 -14.93 -17.72
C LYS A 181 17.49 -14.11 -18.70
N TYR A 182 16.28 -13.74 -18.30
CA TYR A 182 15.35 -12.98 -19.12
C TYR A 182 15.94 -11.61 -19.49
N TRP A 183 16.43 -10.88 -18.50
CA TRP A 183 16.85 -9.48 -18.65
C TRP A 183 18.25 -9.35 -19.28
N THR A 184 18.30 -9.42 -20.61
CA THR A 184 19.47 -9.01 -21.42
C THR A 184 19.53 -7.49 -21.57
N GLU A 185 20.68 -6.96 -21.97
CA GLU A 185 20.85 -5.53 -22.24
C GLU A 185 19.81 -5.01 -23.25
N GLU A 186 19.55 -5.75 -24.34
CA GLU A 186 18.60 -5.28 -25.35
C GLU A 186 17.16 -5.26 -24.83
N ARG A 187 16.76 -6.22 -24.00
CA ARG A 187 15.43 -6.22 -23.37
C ARG A 187 15.29 -5.10 -22.35
N ILE A 188 16.36 -4.79 -21.62
CA ILE A 188 16.39 -3.66 -20.69
C ILE A 188 16.20 -2.36 -21.47
N GLU A 189 16.92 -2.16 -22.56
CA GLU A 189 16.79 -0.97 -23.41
C GLU A 189 15.38 -0.81 -23.98
N ARG A 190 14.78 -1.91 -24.45
CA ARG A 190 13.39 -1.90 -24.94
C ARG A 190 12.38 -1.62 -23.84
N ALA A 191 12.56 -2.17 -22.64
CA ALA A 191 11.71 -1.87 -21.50
C ALA A 191 11.79 -0.39 -21.11
N LEU A 192 13.00 0.19 -21.05
CA LEU A 192 13.21 1.61 -20.76
C LEU A 192 12.58 2.50 -21.83
N THR A 193 12.73 2.13 -23.10
CA THR A 193 12.12 2.86 -24.23
C THR A 193 10.59 2.83 -24.16
N GLN A 194 10.01 1.66 -23.91
CA GLN A 194 8.57 1.47 -23.81
C GLN A 194 7.97 2.26 -22.63
N LEU A 195 8.54 2.08 -21.43
CA LEU A 195 8.10 2.77 -20.22
C LEU A 195 8.28 4.28 -20.35
N GLY A 196 9.46 4.73 -20.81
CA GLY A 196 9.77 6.15 -20.99
C GLY A 196 8.84 6.81 -22.01
N GLY A 197 8.53 6.12 -23.11
CA GLY A 197 7.57 6.60 -24.11
C GLY A 197 6.18 6.87 -23.52
N PHE A 198 5.64 5.93 -22.74
CA PHE A 198 4.36 6.12 -22.07
C PHE A 198 4.41 7.23 -21.01
N MET A 199 5.46 7.26 -20.19
CA MET A 199 5.64 8.31 -19.17
C MET A 199 5.76 9.71 -19.79
N ARG A 200 6.38 9.82 -20.96
CA ARG A 200 6.45 11.08 -21.72
C ARG A 200 5.07 11.54 -22.21
N GLN A 201 4.28 10.63 -22.78
CA GLN A 201 2.91 10.91 -23.21
C GLN A 201 1.96 11.26 -22.05
N MET A 202 2.22 10.71 -20.86
CA MET A 202 1.48 11.05 -19.65
C MET A 202 1.64 12.52 -19.26
N LYS A 203 2.88 13.05 -19.40
CA LYS A 203 3.21 14.45 -19.06
C LYS A 203 2.77 15.48 -20.10
N SER A 204 2.72 15.09 -21.38
CA SER A 204 2.42 15.98 -22.51
C SER A 204 0.95 16.34 -22.58
#